data_AF-A0A9X7XP51-F1
#
_entry.id   AF-A0A9X7XP51-F1
#
_cell.length_a   1.000
_cell.length_b   1.000
_cell.length_c   1.000
_cell.angle_alpha   90.00
_cell.angle_beta   90.00
_cell.angle_gamma   90.00
#
_symmetry.space_group_name_H-M   'P 1'
#
loop_
_entity.id
_entity.type
_entity.pdbx_description
1 polymer ?
#
loop_
_entity_poly.entity_id
_entity_poly.type
_entity_poly.pdbx_seq_one_letter_code
_entity_poly.pdbx_strand_id
1 'polypeptide(L)'
;MYLVYADEKGNVYDHPGLFAVARNGDILTEILEEELIPLPEGATLVSLPDTVPIGMDPETGEMIKLDGCTAVGALVPQGITRLLLPGYVKTNRESKLPLFGYSAVVWKDDRFWVAGRASDDIYKWDPLNFPMDELRQRVEKTLELFPNNRILHHLSHCALEYECLTASNNFFHRWEGSLPVSYTCNAGCYGCISEQPDDSGFPSPQTRMNFKPTEDELVEVMLHHLQTPESIISFGQGCEGEPSTMAGIIVPAMRRVRATTDMGFININTNAGLTDHIKGIVDAGLDLMRVSIISAIDEHYNAYYRPRNYTLENVARSAEYAASKGVYTSINYLCFPGVFDREEEMEAMINFIRRTGIKLIQMRNLNIDPESYLAMIPKAQGEVFGMKQAIEIYQQELPDVVIGSFTHIPPAELRRRKNMA
;
A
#
# COMPACT_ATOMS: atom_id res chain seq x y z
N MET A 1 7.46 12.88 -26.43
CA MET A 1 6.58 12.26 -25.41
C MET A 1 5.23 12.91 -25.56
N TYR A 2 4.27 12.25 -26.21
CA TYR A 2 3.02 12.85 -26.64
C TYR A 2 1.90 12.63 -25.62
N LEU A 3 1.00 13.62 -25.53
CA LEU A 3 -0.18 13.59 -24.69
C LEU A 3 -1.05 12.38 -25.07
N VAL A 4 -1.52 11.65 -24.06
CA VAL A 4 -2.52 10.58 -24.22
C VAL A 4 -3.86 11.06 -23.68
N TYR A 5 -4.93 10.83 -24.43
CA TYR A 5 -6.29 11.22 -24.05
C TYR A 5 -7.30 10.15 -24.47
N ALA A 6 -8.51 10.20 -23.90
CA ALA A 6 -9.59 9.28 -24.23
C ALA A 6 -10.85 10.01 -24.69
N ASP A 7 -11.52 9.47 -25.70
CA ASP A 7 -12.85 9.94 -26.12
C ASP A 7 -13.96 9.47 -25.15
N GLU A 8 -15.19 9.94 -25.35
CA GLU A 8 -16.35 9.57 -24.53
C GLU A 8 -16.70 8.07 -24.58
N LYS A 9 -16.19 7.33 -25.56
CA LYS A 9 -16.37 5.87 -25.70
C LYS A 9 -15.25 5.09 -25.03
N GLY A 10 -14.25 5.76 -24.45
CA GLY A 10 -13.09 5.15 -23.81
C GLY A 10 -12.01 4.70 -24.78
N ASN A 11 -12.06 5.09 -26.07
CA ASN A 11 -10.93 4.84 -26.97
C ASN A 11 -9.78 5.79 -26.62
N VAL A 12 -8.57 5.25 -26.60
CA VAL A 12 -7.35 5.98 -26.21
C VAL A 12 -6.59 6.41 -27.46
N TYR A 13 -6.13 7.65 -27.48
CA TYR A 13 -5.38 8.26 -28.59
C TYR A 13 -4.16 9.00 -28.07
N ASP A 14 -3.11 9.07 -28.88
CA ASP A 14 -2.01 10.01 -28.73
C ASP A 14 -2.29 11.30 -29.52
N HIS A 15 -1.84 12.43 -28.99
CA HIS A 15 -1.97 13.71 -29.69
C HIS A 15 -0.81 13.92 -30.68
N PRO A 16 -1.06 14.28 -31.95
CA PRO A 16 -0.02 14.33 -32.99
C PRO A 16 1.03 15.43 -32.79
N GLY A 17 0.77 16.43 -31.95
CA GLY A 17 1.64 17.59 -31.79
C GLY A 17 1.78 18.16 -30.38
N LEU A 18 1.05 17.64 -29.38
CA LEU A 18 1.14 18.16 -28.01
C LEU A 18 1.97 17.22 -27.17
N PHE A 19 2.91 17.79 -26.42
CA PHE A 19 3.68 17.02 -25.46
C PHE A 19 2.86 16.79 -24.20
N ALA A 20 3.01 15.60 -23.63
CA ALA A 20 2.38 15.27 -22.37
C ALA A 20 3.01 16.11 -21.25
N VAL A 21 2.16 16.62 -20.36
CA VAL A 21 2.58 17.14 -19.06
C VAL A 21 2.00 16.28 -17.96
N ALA A 22 2.59 16.38 -16.79
CA ALA A 22 2.14 15.68 -15.60
C ALA A 22 1.94 16.66 -14.45
N ARG A 23 1.60 16.11 -13.29
CA ARG A 23 1.45 16.88 -12.06
C ARG A 23 2.38 16.35 -10.98
N ASN A 24 3.03 17.27 -10.29
CA ASN A 24 3.61 17.03 -8.98
C ASN A 24 2.81 17.83 -7.95
N GLY A 25 1.88 17.17 -7.26
CA GLY A 25 0.87 17.82 -6.44
C GLY A 25 -0.05 18.75 -7.25
N ASP A 26 -0.07 20.03 -6.87
CA ASP A 26 -0.87 21.09 -7.52
C ASP A 26 -0.18 21.70 -8.75
N ILE A 27 1.08 21.35 -9.03
CA ILE A 27 1.90 21.99 -10.07
C ILE A 27 1.92 21.12 -11.33
N LEU A 28 1.66 21.74 -12.49
CA LEU A 28 1.92 21.13 -13.78
C LEU A 28 3.41 21.18 -14.08
N THR A 29 3.96 20.04 -14.49
CA THR A 29 5.37 19.87 -14.78
C THR A 29 5.57 19.13 -16.09
N GLU A 30 6.69 19.42 -16.74
CA GLU A 30 7.23 18.57 -17.79
C GLU A 30 7.62 17.21 -17.21
N ILE A 31 7.64 16.19 -18.07
CA ILE A 31 8.00 14.82 -17.71
C ILE A 31 9.42 14.57 -18.20
N LEU A 32 10.32 14.12 -17.32
CA LEU A 32 11.68 13.77 -17.71
C LEU A 32 11.74 12.31 -18.21
N GLU A 33 12.59 12.06 -19.22
CA GLU A 33 12.72 10.71 -19.81
C GLU A 33 13.16 9.66 -18.78
N GLU A 34 13.95 10.08 -17.80
CA GLU A 34 14.45 9.26 -16.70
C GLU A 34 13.43 8.96 -15.60
N GLU A 35 12.22 9.53 -15.69
CA GLU A 35 11.08 9.21 -14.82
C GLU A 35 10.13 8.20 -15.47
N LEU A 36 10.37 7.83 -16.73
CA LEU A 36 9.51 6.95 -17.50
C LEU A 36 10.05 5.51 -17.54
N ILE A 37 9.14 4.58 -17.35
CA ILE A 37 9.33 3.17 -17.70
C ILE A 37 8.30 2.78 -18.77
N PRO A 38 8.58 1.78 -19.62
CA PRO A 38 7.56 1.22 -20.50
C PRO A 38 6.35 0.81 -19.66
N LEU A 39 5.13 1.00 -20.19
CA LEU A 39 3.93 0.60 -19.48
C LEU A 39 4.05 -0.89 -19.10
N PRO A 40 4.09 -1.23 -17.80
CA PRO A 40 4.41 -2.57 -17.36
C PRO A 40 3.25 -3.52 -17.66
N GLU A 41 3.56 -4.81 -17.86
CA GLU A 41 2.54 -5.85 -17.95
C GLU A 41 1.68 -5.87 -16.68
N GLY A 42 0.37 -6.09 -16.84
CA GLY A 42 -0.60 -6.01 -15.75
C GLY A 42 -1.03 -4.58 -15.36
N ALA A 43 -0.49 -3.52 -16.00
CA ALA A 43 -1.05 -2.19 -15.85
C ALA A 43 -2.36 -2.03 -16.64
N THR A 44 -3.23 -1.18 -16.11
CA THR A 44 -4.52 -0.85 -16.74
C THR A 44 -4.57 0.65 -17.03
N LEU A 45 -4.81 1.00 -18.30
CA LEU A 45 -5.15 2.37 -18.67
C LEU A 45 -6.59 2.67 -18.27
N VAL A 46 -6.80 3.85 -17.68
CA VAL A 46 -8.10 4.29 -17.20
C VAL A 46 -8.38 5.71 -17.67
N SER A 47 -9.58 5.94 -18.17
CA SER A 47 -10.12 7.30 -18.32
C SER A 47 -10.34 7.91 -16.95
N LEU A 48 -10.13 9.22 -16.85
CA LEU A 48 -10.39 10.01 -15.64
C LEU A 48 -11.61 10.89 -15.91
N PRO A 49 -12.82 10.47 -15.49
CA PRO A 49 -14.05 11.25 -15.70
C PRO A 49 -13.96 12.63 -15.05
N ASP A 50 -14.72 13.58 -15.60
CA ASP A 50 -14.76 14.97 -15.12
C ASP A 50 -13.39 15.67 -15.11
N THR A 51 -12.50 15.27 -16.03
CA THR A 51 -11.20 15.90 -16.25
C THR A 51 -11.03 16.32 -17.70
N VAL A 52 -10.26 17.39 -17.90
CA VAL A 52 -9.77 17.85 -19.20
C VAL A 52 -8.26 17.64 -19.22
N PRO A 53 -7.71 16.84 -20.17
CA PRO A 53 -6.29 16.66 -20.28
C PRO A 53 -5.60 17.97 -20.69
N ILE A 54 -4.37 18.14 -20.23
CA ILE A 54 -3.52 19.28 -20.56
C ILE A 54 -2.32 18.73 -21.34
N GLY A 55 -2.03 19.35 -22.48
CA GLY A 55 -0.79 19.17 -23.21
C GLY A 55 0.03 20.45 -23.23
N MET A 56 1.27 20.36 -23.66
CA MET A 56 2.15 21.50 -23.89
C MET A 56 2.48 21.60 -25.38
N ASP A 57 2.36 22.80 -25.94
CA ASP A 57 2.88 23.10 -27.26
C ASP A 57 4.42 23.09 -27.22
N PRO A 58 5.09 22.22 -28.01
CA PRO A 58 6.55 22.08 -27.94
C PRO A 58 7.33 23.27 -28.52
N GLU A 59 6.71 24.12 -29.35
CA GLU A 59 7.36 25.30 -29.92
C GLU A 59 7.25 26.51 -29.00
N THR A 60 6.09 26.70 -28.37
CA THR A 60 5.79 27.89 -27.57
C THR A 60 5.89 27.68 -26.06
N GLY A 61 5.80 26.43 -25.59
CA GLY A 61 5.68 26.08 -24.17
C GLY A 61 4.30 26.37 -23.57
N GLU A 62 3.30 26.73 -24.39
CA GLU A 62 1.95 27.04 -23.92
C GLU A 62 1.21 25.78 -23.45
N MET A 63 0.56 25.86 -22.29
CA MET A 63 -0.29 24.79 -21.76
C MET A 63 -1.68 24.84 -22.40
N ILE A 64 -2.02 23.80 -23.15
CA ILE A 64 -3.25 23.71 -23.94
C ILE A 64 -4.19 22.69 -23.30
N LYS A 65 -5.42 23.13 -23.04
CA LYS A 65 -6.53 22.26 -22.64
C LYS A 65 -7.14 21.59 -23.87
N LEU A 66 -7.38 20.29 -23.78
CA LEU A 66 -8.03 19.54 -24.85
C LEU A 66 -9.49 19.26 -24.48
N ASP A 67 -10.38 20.17 -24.84
CA ASP A 67 -11.82 20.05 -24.54
C ASP A 67 -12.49 18.92 -25.32
N GLY A 68 -13.60 18.38 -24.78
CA GLY A 68 -14.38 17.32 -25.42
C GLY A 68 -13.77 15.91 -25.31
N CYS A 69 -12.74 15.75 -24.48
CA CYS A 69 -12.14 14.46 -24.16
C CYS A 69 -11.77 14.38 -22.67
N THR A 70 -11.29 13.22 -22.23
CA THR A 70 -10.93 12.95 -20.83
C THR A 70 -9.45 12.62 -20.71
N ALA A 71 -8.85 12.97 -19.57
CA ALA A 71 -7.48 12.58 -19.30
C ALA A 71 -7.37 11.08 -19.08
N VAL A 72 -6.19 10.53 -19.37
CA VAL A 72 -5.88 9.12 -19.19
C VAL A 72 -4.81 8.98 -18.11
N GLY A 73 -5.01 8.03 -17.21
CA GLY A 73 -4.01 7.59 -16.24
C GLY A 73 -3.71 6.10 -16.41
N ALA A 74 -2.66 5.63 -15.74
CA ALA A 74 -2.38 4.21 -15.58
C ALA A 74 -2.47 3.78 -14.11
N LEU A 75 -3.07 2.61 -13.90
CA LEU A 75 -2.96 1.84 -12.66
C LEU A 75 -1.80 0.87 -12.84
N VAL A 76 -0.74 1.04 -12.06
CA VAL A 76 0.47 0.21 -12.17
C VAL A 76 0.45 -0.93 -11.15
N PRO A 77 1.05 -2.10 -11.47
CA PRO A 77 1.22 -3.18 -10.51
C PRO A 77 1.93 -2.74 -9.22
N GLN A 78 1.68 -3.48 -8.13
CA GLN A 78 2.47 -3.33 -6.90
C GLN A 78 3.94 -3.65 -7.19
N GLY A 79 4.87 -2.99 -6.49
CA GLY A 79 6.30 -3.04 -6.85
C GLY A 79 6.74 -1.97 -7.82
N ILE A 80 5.81 -1.14 -8.34
CA ILE A 80 6.10 0.05 -9.12
C ILE A 80 5.59 1.27 -8.38
N THR A 81 6.50 2.17 -8.02
CA THR A 81 6.20 3.43 -7.36
C THR A 81 5.92 4.50 -8.42
N ARG A 82 4.74 5.12 -8.33
CA ARG A 82 4.34 6.25 -9.17
C ARG A 82 5.23 7.46 -8.87
N LEU A 83 5.75 8.07 -9.92
CA LEU A 83 6.57 9.30 -9.80
C LEU A 83 5.76 10.58 -10.03
N LEU A 84 4.76 10.55 -10.93
CA LEU A 84 3.97 11.73 -11.27
C LEU A 84 2.48 11.39 -11.42
N LEU A 85 1.63 12.37 -11.14
CA LEU A 85 0.18 12.32 -11.36
C LEU A 85 -0.16 12.71 -12.80
N PRO A 86 -1.28 12.24 -13.39
CA PRO A 86 -1.71 12.66 -14.72
C PRO A 86 -1.93 14.18 -14.85
N GLY A 87 -1.55 14.76 -15.99
CA GLY A 87 -1.70 16.19 -16.29
C GLY A 87 -3.13 16.54 -16.73
N TYR A 88 -3.95 17.03 -15.81
CA TYR A 88 -5.34 17.41 -16.09
C TYR A 88 -5.85 18.55 -15.21
N VAL A 89 -6.97 19.15 -15.61
CA VAL A 89 -7.83 20.00 -14.75
C VAL A 89 -9.18 19.33 -14.57
N LYS A 90 -9.75 19.33 -13.35
CA LYS A 90 -11.13 18.90 -13.14
C LYS A 90 -12.13 19.89 -13.74
N THR A 91 -13.12 19.38 -14.46
CA THR A 91 -14.31 20.13 -14.90
C THR A 91 -15.32 20.28 -13.76
N ASN A 92 -15.42 19.29 -12.87
CA ASN A 92 -16.22 19.32 -11.66
C ASN A 92 -15.35 19.00 -10.43
N ARG A 93 -15.07 20.00 -9.59
CA ARG A 93 -14.22 19.83 -8.39
C ARG A 93 -14.86 18.98 -7.30
N GLU A 94 -16.18 18.82 -7.31
CA GLU A 94 -16.90 18.00 -6.33
C GLU A 94 -16.89 16.51 -6.70
N SER A 95 -16.63 16.18 -7.97
CA SER A 95 -16.50 14.81 -8.44
C SER A 95 -15.25 14.17 -7.84
N LYS A 96 -15.35 12.92 -7.38
CA LYS A 96 -14.25 12.20 -6.74
C LYS A 96 -13.91 10.96 -7.56
N LEU A 97 -12.62 10.80 -7.83
CA LEU A 97 -12.13 9.58 -8.45
C LEU A 97 -12.15 8.43 -7.42
N PRO A 98 -12.39 7.17 -7.86
CA PRO A 98 -12.26 6.00 -6.99
C PRO A 98 -10.87 5.86 -6.37
N LEU A 99 -10.74 5.03 -5.33
CA LEU A 99 -9.47 4.80 -4.61
C LEU A 99 -8.47 3.98 -5.45
N PHE A 100 -7.80 4.65 -6.39
CA PHE A 100 -6.71 4.10 -7.20
C PHE A 100 -5.50 5.04 -7.28
N GLY A 101 -4.35 4.47 -7.63
CA GLY A 101 -3.07 5.17 -7.77
C GLY A 101 -2.80 5.60 -9.21
N TYR A 102 -3.49 6.64 -9.67
CA TYR A 102 -3.39 7.15 -11.04
C TYR A 102 -2.00 7.70 -11.36
N SER A 103 -1.29 7.10 -12.32
CA SER A 103 0.04 7.52 -12.77
C SER A 103 -0.02 8.20 -14.14
N ALA A 104 0.84 9.20 -14.38
CA ALA A 104 0.91 9.87 -15.67
C ALA A 104 1.34 8.91 -16.79
N VAL A 105 0.71 9.01 -17.96
CA VAL A 105 0.95 8.16 -19.13
C VAL A 105 1.33 9.02 -20.33
N VAL A 106 2.28 8.54 -21.13
CA VAL A 106 2.69 9.20 -22.38
C VAL A 106 2.77 8.19 -23.51
N TRP A 107 2.63 8.68 -24.75
CA TRP A 107 2.98 7.92 -25.95
C TRP A 107 4.38 8.31 -26.43
N LYS A 108 5.26 7.31 -26.60
CA LYS A 108 6.66 7.52 -27.00
C LYS A 108 7.20 6.24 -27.62
N ASP A 109 7.91 6.36 -28.75
CA ASP A 109 8.57 5.24 -29.43
C ASP A 109 7.58 4.09 -29.76
N ASP A 110 6.42 4.45 -30.34
CA ASP A 110 5.33 3.55 -30.75
C ASP A 110 4.74 2.66 -29.64
N ARG A 111 4.82 3.11 -28.38
CA ARG A 111 4.23 2.42 -27.23
C ARG A 111 3.87 3.38 -26.09
N PHE A 112 3.10 2.86 -25.14
CA PHE A 112 2.80 3.55 -23.89
C PHE A 112 3.97 3.47 -22.88
N TRP A 113 4.19 4.58 -22.19
CA TRP A 113 5.11 4.69 -21.06
C TRP A 113 4.37 5.33 -19.88
N VAL A 114 4.86 5.07 -18.67
CA VAL A 114 4.27 5.57 -17.43
C VAL A 114 5.33 6.21 -16.53
N ALA A 115 4.97 7.28 -15.85
CA ALA A 115 5.83 7.92 -14.85
C ALA A 115 5.92 7.05 -13.59
N GLY A 116 6.97 6.24 -13.50
CA GLY A 116 7.10 5.20 -12.49
C GLY A 116 8.51 4.66 -12.35
N ARG A 117 8.81 4.09 -11.18
CA ARG A 117 10.08 3.44 -10.87
C ARG A 117 9.80 2.08 -10.20
N ALA A 118 10.44 1.02 -10.68
CA ALA A 118 10.43 -0.26 -9.98
C ALA A 118 11.08 -0.09 -8.59
N SER A 119 10.36 -0.51 -7.56
CA SER A 119 10.78 -0.40 -6.16
C SER A 119 11.00 -1.75 -5.49
N ASP A 120 10.60 -2.87 -6.10
CA ASP A 120 10.85 -4.21 -5.56
C ASP A 120 10.72 -5.28 -6.66
N ASP A 121 11.14 -6.51 -6.34
CA ASP A 121 10.88 -7.68 -7.18
C ASP A 121 9.41 -8.11 -7.05
N ILE A 122 8.70 -8.07 -8.18
CA ILE A 122 7.27 -8.37 -8.25
C ILE A 122 6.96 -9.86 -8.28
N TYR A 123 7.95 -10.74 -8.47
CA TYR A 123 7.71 -12.17 -8.75
C TYR A 123 6.73 -12.81 -7.75
N LYS A 124 6.94 -12.65 -6.44
CA LYS A 124 6.07 -13.25 -5.40
C LYS A 124 4.64 -12.65 -5.36
N TRP A 125 4.43 -11.53 -6.03
CA TRP A 125 3.16 -10.80 -6.17
C TRP A 125 2.69 -10.70 -7.63
N ASP A 126 3.23 -11.54 -8.52
CA ASP A 126 2.78 -11.64 -9.90
C ASP A 126 1.56 -12.58 -9.98
N PRO A 127 0.39 -12.13 -10.47
CA PRO A 127 -0.79 -12.96 -10.66
C PRO A 127 -0.55 -14.23 -11.48
N LEU A 128 0.44 -14.23 -12.39
CA LEU A 128 0.80 -15.41 -13.20
C LEU A 128 1.28 -16.58 -12.34
N ASN A 129 1.75 -16.32 -11.12
CA ASN A 129 2.11 -17.38 -10.18
C ASN A 129 0.90 -18.05 -9.52
N PHE A 130 -0.33 -17.56 -9.76
CA PHE A 130 -1.56 -18.02 -9.11
C PHE A 130 -2.58 -18.53 -10.13
N PRO A 131 -2.34 -19.68 -10.80
CA PRO A 131 -3.28 -20.22 -11.77
C PRO A 131 -4.64 -20.53 -11.12
N MET A 132 -5.70 -19.88 -11.62
CA MET A 132 -7.01 -19.86 -10.97
C MET A 132 -7.65 -21.24 -10.81
N ASP A 133 -7.43 -22.16 -11.74
CA ASP A 133 -7.96 -23.54 -11.63
C ASP A 133 -7.29 -24.33 -10.50
N GLU A 134 -5.98 -24.14 -10.31
CA GLU A 134 -5.26 -24.74 -9.20
C GLU A 134 -5.68 -24.11 -7.88
N LEU A 135 -5.82 -22.77 -7.84
CA LEU A 135 -6.28 -22.05 -6.66
C LEU A 135 -7.66 -22.54 -6.21
N ARG A 136 -8.62 -22.69 -7.11
CA ARG A 136 -9.97 -23.21 -6.80
C ARG A 136 -9.92 -24.60 -6.17
N GLN A 137 -9.13 -25.52 -6.74
CA GLN A 137 -8.97 -26.87 -6.18
C GLN A 137 -8.34 -26.87 -4.79
N ARG A 138 -7.37 -25.97 -4.55
CA ARG A 138 -6.72 -25.82 -3.23
C ARG A 138 -7.69 -25.25 -2.20
N VAL A 139 -8.46 -24.24 -2.58
CA VAL A 139 -9.52 -23.66 -1.75
C VAL A 139 -10.52 -24.73 -1.34
N GLU A 140 -11.05 -25.50 -2.28
CA GLU A 140 -12.03 -26.57 -1.99
C GLU A 140 -11.47 -27.57 -0.97
N LYS A 141 -10.27 -28.11 -1.20
CA LYS A 141 -9.61 -29.04 -0.28
C LYS A 141 -9.38 -28.45 1.12
N THR A 142 -8.96 -27.19 1.20
CA THR A 142 -8.75 -26.52 2.49
C THR A 142 -10.07 -26.33 3.24
N LEU A 143 -11.17 -25.97 2.56
CA LEU A 143 -12.47 -25.81 3.19
C LEU A 143 -13.10 -27.16 3.62
N GLU A 144 -12.81 -28.26 2.93
CA GLU A 144 -13.17 -29.61 3.37
C GLU A 144 -12.42 -30.03 4.65
N LEU A 145 -11.15 -29.64 4.77
CA LEU A 145 -10.32 -29.92 5.95
C LEU A 145 -10.73 -29.08 7.16
N PHE A 146 -11.16 -27.84 6.94
CA PHE A 146 -11.52 -26.87 7.99
C PHE A 146 -12.95 -26.32 7.80
N PRO A 147 -13.99 -27.18 7.82
CA PRO A 147 -15.34 -26.78 7.41
C PRO A 147 -15.96 -25.70 8.31
N ASN A 148 -15.49 -25.59 9.56
CA ASN A 148 -16.01 -24.65 10.54
C ASN A 148 -15.15 -23.38 10.71
N ASN A 149 -14.02 -23.26 10.00
CA ASN A 149 -13.11 -22.13 10.17
C ASN A 149 -13.54 -20.95 9.30
N ARG A 150 -14.18 -19.94 9.91
CA ARG A 150 -14.76 -18.80 9.19
C ARG A 150 -13.71 -17.89 8.57
N ILE A 151 -12.48 -17.90 9.07
CA ILE A 151 -11.38 -17.15 8.45
C ILE A 151 -11.06 -17.75 7.08
N LEU A 152 -10.94 -19.07 6.97
CA LEU A 152 -10.66 -19.73 5.69
C LEU A 152 -11.80 -19.52 4.68
N HIS A 153 -13.05 -19.55 5.13
CA HIS A 153 -14.22 -19.19 4.30
C HIS A 153 -14.20 -17.72 3.85
N HIS A 154 -13.74 -16.80 4.69
CA HIS A 154 -13.58 -15.40 4.30
C HIS A 154 -12.42 -15.22 3.31
N LEU A 155 -11.29 -15.90 3.56
CA LEU A 155 -10.11 -15.84 2.70
C LEU A 155 -10.35 -16.49 1.33
N SER A 156 -11.23 -17.49 1.23
CA SER A 156 -11.60 -18.05 -0.08
C SER A 156 -12.31 -17.02 -0.95
N HIS A 157 -13.20 -16.21 -0.38
CA HIS A 157 -13.82 -15.09 -1.08
C HIS A 157 -12.77 -14.05 -1.48
N CYS A 158 -11.87 -13.66 -0.58
CA CYS A 158 -10.80 -12.73 -0.92
C CYS A 158 -9.89 -13.25 -2.05
N ALA A 159 -9.57 -14.54 -2.05
CA ALA A 159 -8.69 -15.14 -3.06
C ALA A 159 -9.40 -15.30 -4.42
N LEU A 160 -10.67 -15.70 -4.44
CA LEU A 160 -11.39 -16.04 -5.67
C LEU A 160 -12.15 -14.87 -6.31
N GLU A 161 -12.64 -13.91 -5.51
CA GLU A 161 -13.46 -12.79 -6.00
C GLU A 161 -12.68 -11.48 -6.05
N TYR A 162 -11.81 -11.23 -5.08
CA TYR A 162 -10.94 -10.04 -5.08
C TYR A 162 -9.54 -10.30 -5.66
N GLU A 163 -9.26 -11.55 -6.04
CA GLU A 163 -7.95 -11.99 -6.55
C GLU A 163 -6.80 -11.58 -5.62
N CYS A 164 -7.04 -11.60 -4.31
CA CYS A 164 -6.05 -11.22 -3.31
C CYS A 164 -4.93 -12.26 -3.28
N LEU A 165 -3.74 -11.87 -3.74
CA LEU A 165 -2.57 -12.77 -3.79
C LEU A 165 -2.12 -13.21 -2.39
N THR A 166 -2.21 -12.31 -1.40
CA THR A 166 -1.89 -12.64 -0.01
C THR A 166 -2.87 -13.67 0.57
N ALA A 167 -4.17 -13.59 0.23
CA ALA A 167 -5.14 -14.61 0.62
C ALA A 167 -4.92 -15.93 -0.16
N SER A 168 -4.57 -15.84 -1.43
CA SER A 168 -4.27 -17.01 -2.28
C SER A 168 -3.11 -17.82 -1.70
N ASN A 169 -2.09 -17.14 -1.18
CA ASN A 169 -0.94 -17.77 -0.54
C ASN A 169 -1.29 -18.66 0.66
N ASN A 170 -2.41 -18.40 1.38
CA ASN A 170 -2.88 -19.31 2.43
C ASN A 170 -3.17 -20.73 1.91
N PHE A 171 -3.66 -20.84 0.66
CA PHE A 171 -4.03 -22.10 0.02
C PHE A 171 -2.86 -22.74 -0.75
N PHE A 172 -1.85 -21.94 -1.11
CA PHE A 172 -0.59 -22.43 -1.69
C PHE A 172 0.47 -22.78 -0.63
N HIS A 173 0.30 -22.35 0.62
CA HIS A 173 1.24 -22.55 1.74
C HIS A 173 2.65 -21.97 1.50
N ARG A 174 2.73 -20.84 0.81
CA ARG A 174 4.00 -20.17 0.49
C ARG A 174 3.92 -18.68 0.72
N TRP A 175 5.08 -18.06 0.95
CA TRP A 175 5.24 -16.61 1.04
C TRP A 175 4.30 -15.96 2.09
N GLU A 176 3.92 -14.70 1.89
CA GLU A 176 3.02 -13.98 2.79
C GLU A 176 1.56 -14.41 2.60
N GLY A 177 0.99 -15.01 3.65
CA GLY A 177 -0.42 -15.38 3.79
C GLY A 177 -1.18 -14.38 4.67
N SER A 178 -2.47 -14.25 4.43
CA SER A 178 -3.38 -13.35 5.16
C SER A 178 -3.94 -14.00 6.42
N LEU A 179 -4.13 -13.22 7.48
CA LEU A 179 -4.81 -13.64 8.71
C LEU A 179 -5.66 -12.49 9.28
N PRO A 180 -6.85 -12.23 8.71
CA PRO A 180 -7.73 -11.19 9.19
C PRO A 180 -8.31 -11.57 10.56
N VAL A 181 -8.34 -10.59 11.46
CA VAL A 181 -8.70 -10.78 12.88
C VAL A 181 -9.65 -9.70 13.40
N SER A 182 -9.66 -8.51 12.80
CA SER A 182 -10.34 -7.33 13.34
C SER A 182 -11.49 -6.83 12.47
N TYR A 183 -12.68 -6.76 13.05
CA TYR A 183 -13.84 -6.12 12.42
C TYR A 183 -13.99 -4.64 12.84
N THR A 184 -13.09 -4.11 13.68
CA THR A 184 -13.16 -2.75 14.21
C THR A 184 -11.87 -1.96 13.97
N CYS A 185 -11.96 -0.64 13.87
CA CYS A 185 -10.81 0.22 13.67
C CYS A 185 -10.84 1.41 14.64
N ASN A 186 -9.66 1.77 15.17
CA ASN A 186 -9.45 2.98 15.96
C ASN A 186 -8.98 4.17 15.11
N ALA A 187 -9.05 4.09 13.78
CA ALA A 187 -8.74 5.16 12.84
C ALA A 187 -9.95 5.42 11.92
N GLY A 188 -10.13 6.68 11.52
CA GLY A 188 -11.17 7.11 10.60
C GLY A 188 -10.60 7.51 9.24
N CYS A 189 -9.71 6.69 8.66
CA CYS A 189 -8.94 7.06 7.48
C CYS A 189 -9.84 7.57 6.36
N TYR A 190 -9.50 8.71 5.75
CA TYR A 190 -10.28 9.26 4.64
C TYR A 190 -10.41 8.27 3.47
N GLY A 191 -9.31 7.65 3.07
CA GLY A 191 -9.26 6.63 2.02
C GLY A 191 -9.28 5.20 2.57
N CYS A 192 -10.05 4.89 3.62
CA CYS A 192 -10.13 3.52 4.14
C CYS A 192 -10.63 2.56 3.05
N ILE A 193 -9.87 1.49 2.81
CA ILE A 193 -10.13 0.55 1.71
C ILE A 193 -11.17 -0.52 2.03
N SER A 194 -11.57 -0.66 3.30
CA SER A 194 -12.50 -1.68 3.76
C SER A 194 -13.86 -1.12 4.20
N GLU A 195 -13.95 0.18 4.43
CA GLU A 195 -15.11 0.85 5.02
C GLU A 195 -15.10 2.33 4.65
N GLN A 196 -16.18 2.82 4.06
CA GLN A 196 -16.39 4.23 3.77
C GLN A 196 -17.71 4.69 4.37
N PRO A 197 -17.79 5.92 4.91
CA PRO A 197 -19.07 6.53 5.24
C PRO A 197 -20.00 6.60 4.01
N ASP A 198 -21.31 6.49 4.21
CA ASP A 198 -22.31 6.55 3.13
C ASP A 198 -22.26 7.86 2.32
N ASP A 199 -21.81 8.95 2.95
CA ASP A 199 -21.67 10.28 2.36
C ASP A 199 -20.26 10.60 1.83
N SER A 200 -19.36 9.61 1.79
CA SER A 200 -17.97 9.77 1.30
C SER A 200 -17.89 10.20 -0.16
N GLY A 201 -18.87 9.83 -0.99
CA GLY A 201 -18.89 10.08 -2.43
C GLY A 201 -18.06 9.10 -3.26
N PHE A 202 -17.50 8.03 -2.65
CA PHE A 202 -16.80 6.95 -3.34
C PHE A 202 -16.84 5.65 -2.49
N PRO A 203 -16.91 4.46 -3.10
CA PRO A 203 -17.00 3.22 -2.35
C PRO A 203 -15.63 2.76 -1.80
N SER A 204 -15.65 1.90 -0.77
CA SER A 204 -14.48 1.10 -0.41
C SER A 204 -14.27 -0.02 -1.46
N PRO A 205 -13.04 -0.29 -1.93
CA PRO A 205 -12.75 -1.34 -2.90
C PRO A 205 -12.89 -2.76 -2.32
N GLN A 206 -12.87 -2.92 -1.00
CA GLN A 206 -13.04 -4.20 -0.31
C GLN A 206 -14.09 -4.08 0.79
N THR A 207 -14.66 -5.21 1.18
CA THR A 207 -15.64 -5.28 2.28
C THR A 207 -14.95 -5.73 3.56
N ARG A 208 -15.13 -4.97 4.65
CA ARG A 208 -14.61 -5.36 5.96
C ARG A 208 -15.30 -6.63 6.47
N MET A 209 -14.51 -7.54 7.04
CA MET A 209 -15.04 -8.68 7.78
C MET A 209 -16.00 -8.24 8.89
N ASN A 210 -17.06 -9.02 9.11
CA ASN A 210 -18.16 -8.67 10.01
C ASN A 210 -18.27 -9.60 11.24
N PHE A 211 -17.25 -10.41 11.51
CA PHE A 211 -17.22 -11.35 12.62
C PHE A 211 -15.92 -11.24 13.40
N LYS A 212 -15.98 -11.65 14.68
CA LYS A 212 -14.80 -11.85 15.51
C LYS A 212 -14.36 -13.32 15.43
N PRO A 213 -13.15 -13.63 14.94
CA PRO A 213 -12.65 -15.00 14.97
C PRO A 213 -12.40 -15.50 16.39
N THR A 214 -12.35 -16.83 16.54
CA THR A 214 -11.88 -17.47 17.77
C THR A 214 -10.37 -17.66 17.74
N GLU A 215 -9.79 -17.92 18.91
CA GLU A 215 -8.38 -18.27 19.03
C GLU A 215 -8.05 -19.56 18.26
N ASP A 216 -8.94 -20.57 18.30
CA ASP A 216 -8.76 -21.83 17.57
C ASP A 216 -8.73 -21.63 16.06
N GLU A 217 -9.61 -20.78 15.53
CA GLU A 217 -9.62 -20.46 14.09
C GLU A 217 -8.29 -19.82 13.66
N LEU A 218 -7.72 -18.92 14.48
CA LEU A 218 -6.42 -18.30 14.21
C LEU A 218 -5.30 -19.35 14.21
N VAL A 219 -5.27 -20.21 15.23
CA VAL A 219 -4.23 -21.25 15.38
C VAL A 219 -4.26 -22.23 14.21
N GLU A 220 -5.45 -22.67 13.79
CA GLU A 220 -5.61 -23.56 12.64
C GLU A 220 -5.04 -22.93 11.36
N VAL A 221 -5.39 -21.68 11.05
CA VAL A 221 -4.88 -20.99 9.85
C VAL A 221 -3.37 -20.82 9.91
N MET A 222 -2.84 -20.39 11.06
CA MET A 222 -1.40 -20.18 11.24
C MET A 222 -0.61 -21.48 11.06
N LEU A 223 -1.02 -22.57 11.71
CA LEU A 223 -0.35 -23.87 11.59
C LEU A 223 -0.51 -24.46 10.19
N HIS A 224 -1.63 -24.24 9.52
CA HIS A 224 -1.84 -24.70 8.15
C HIS A 224 -0.95 -23.95 7.15
N HIS A 225 -0.64 -22.68 7.38
CA HIS A 225 0.19 -21.86 6.48
C HIS A 225 1.71 -21.94 6.74
N LEU A 226 2.11 -22.01 8.02
CA LEU A 226 3.52 -21.97 8.45
C LEU A 226 4.23 -23.32 8.23
N GLN A 227 4.33 -23.75 6.97
CA GLN A 227 4.92 -25.03 6.58
C GLN A 227 6.37 -24.93 6.09
N THR A 228 6.82 -23.72 5.71
CA THR A 228 8.17 -23.51 5.15
C THR A 228 8.93 -22.41 5.91
N PRO A 229 10.28 -22.41 5.86
CA PRO A 229 11.07 -21.35 6.48
C PRO A 229 10.82 -19.96 5.90
N GLU A 230 10.26 -19.88 4.69
CA GLU A 230 9.91 -18.63 4.01
C GLU A 230 8.46 -18.19 4.21
N SER A 231 7.61 -19.03 4.82
CA SER A 231 6.21 -18.70 5.05
C SER A 231 6.10 -17.53 6.02
N ILE A 232 5.30 -16.52 5.68
CA ILE A 232 4.94 -15.40 6.55
C ILE A 232 3.42 -15.45 6.73
N ILE A 233 2.92 -15.35 7.95
CA ILE A 233 1.47 -15.18 8.21
C ILE A 233 1.24 -13.80 8.81
N SER A 234 0.35 -13.02 8.20
CA SER A 234 0.20 -11.59 8.50
C SER A 234 -1.18 -11.25 9.04
N PHE A 235 -1.24 -10.72 10.25
CA PHE A 235 -2.39 -9.92 10.70
C PHE A 235 -2.41 -8.57 9.96
N GLY A 236 -3.57 -7.93 9.83
CA GLY A 236 -3.74 -6.63 9.18
C GLY A 236 -3.87 -6.71 7.66
N GLN A 237 -5.07 -6.99 7.18
CA GLN A 237 -5.40 -7.17 5.76
C GLN A 237 -6.32 -6.06 5.25
N GLY A 238 -6.43 -5.92 3.92
CA GLY A 238 -7.31 -4.91 3.31
C GLY A 238 -8.81 -5.10 3.60
N CYS A 239 -9.19 -6.31 3.99
CA CYS A 239 -10.56 -6.69 4.36
C CYS A 239 -10.85 -6.59 5.87
N GLU A 240 -9.99 -5.96 6.67
CA GLU A 240 -10.19 -5.86 8.12
C GLU A 240 -9.93 -4.44 8.68
N GLY A 241 -10.19 -4.26 9.97
CA GLY A 241 -9.87 -3.04 10.71
C GLY A 241 -8.45 -3.07 11.28
N GLU A 242 -8.22 -2.33 12.38
CA GLU A 242 -6.91 -2.31 13.03
C GLU A 242 -6.71 -3.62 13.82
N PRO A 243 -5.71 -4.47 13.48
CA PRO A 243 -5.55 -5.78 14.14
C PRO A 243 -5.18 -5.68 15.62
N SER A 244 -4.44 -4.65 16.04
CA SER A 244 -4.03 -4.52 17.45
C SER A 244 -5.20 -4.31 18.41
N THR A 245 -6.40 -3.95 17.93
CA THR A 245 -7.62 -3.93 18.77
C THR A 245 -7.99 -5.34 19.27
N MET A 246 -7.49 -6.38 18.61
CA MET A 246 -7.75 -7.79 18.91
C MET A 246 -6.58 -8.48 19.64
N ALA A 247 -5.69 -7.72 20.28
CA ALA A 247 -4.54 -8.27 21.03
C ALA A 247 -4.93 -9.39 22.01
N GLY A 248 -6.11 -9.31 22.63
CA GLY A 248 -6.62 -10.32 23.56
C GLY A 248 -6.80 -11.73 22.97
N ILE A 249 -6.96 -11.88 21.65
CA ILE A 249 -7.01 -13.19 20.97
C ILE A 249 -5.74 -13.47 20.16
N ILE A 250 -5.06 -12.43 19.66
CA ILE A 250 -3.79 -12.58 18.93
C ILE A 250 -2.69 -13.15 19.83
N VAL A 251 -2.51 -12.58 21.02
CA VAL A 251 -1.44 -12.98 21.95
C VAL A 251 -1.49 -14.46 22.33
N PRO A 252 -2.63 -15.01 22.81
CA PRO A 252 -2.69 -16.44 23.15
C PRO A 252 -2.58 -17.34 21.91
N ALA A 253 -3.16 -16.98 20.76
CA ALA A 253 -3.00 -17.73 19.51
C ALA A 253 -1.53 -17.85 19.08
N MET A 254 -0.80 -16.73 19.08
CA MET A 254 0.63 -16.72 18.75
C MET A 254 1.45 -17.59 19.70
N ARG A 255 1.17 -17.54 21.02
CA ARG A 255 1.83 -18.39 22.01
C ARG A 255 1.59 -19.87 21.75
N ARG A 256 0.35 -20.27 21.44
CA ARG A 256 0.01 -21.66 21.09
C ARG A 256 0.74 -22.13 19.84
N VAL A 257 0.77 -21.30 18.80
CA VAL A 257 1.49 -21.61 17.56
C VAL A 257 2.99 -21.76 17.84
N ARG A 258 3.59 -20.83 18.58
CA ARG A 258 5.04 -20.88 18.91
C ARG A 258 5.42 -21.99 19.88
N ALA A 259 4.49 -22.50 20.69
CA ALA A 259 4.67 -23.72 21.46
C ALA A 259 4.62 -25.00 20.59
N THR A 260 4.05 -24.91 19.38
CA THR A 260 3.92 -26.05 18.46
C THR A 260 5.02 -26.05 17.39
N THR A 261 5.43 -24.86 16.90
CA THR A 261 6.39 -24.72 15.81
C THR A 261 7.12 -23.36 15.82
N ASP A 262 8.39 -23.37 15.44
CA ASP A 262 9.19 -22.18 15.16
C ASP A 262 9.25 -21.83 13.65
N MET A 263 8.57 -22.63 12.80
CA MET A 263 8.54 -22.46 11.35
C MET A 263 7.95 -21.10 10.94
N GLY A 264 8.53 -20.52 9.88
CA GLY A 264 8.08 -19.27 9.25
C GLY A 264 7.99 -18.05 10.17
N PHE A 265 7.39 -16.96 9.73
CA PHE A 265 7.34 -15.69 10.45
C PHE A 265 5.90 -15.25 10.73
N ILE A 266 5.66 -14.66 11.90
CA ILE A 266 4.40 -13.99 12.23
C ILE A 266 4.60 -12.48 12.08
N ASN A 267 3.77 -11.88 11.22
CA ASN A 267 3.77 -10.46 10.93
C ASN A 267 2.45 -9.80 11.37
N ILE A 268 2.50 -8.49 11.60
CA ILE A 268 1.32 -7.65 11.78
C ILE A 268 1.45 -6.35 10.98
N ASN A 269 0.41 -6.03 10.22
CA ASN A 269 0.24 -4.76 9.53
C ASN A 269 -0.70 -3.87 10.35
N THR A 270 -0.22 -2.78 10.91
CA THR A 270 -0.93 -2.04 11.96
C THR A 270 -0.68 -0.54 11.83
N ASN A 271 -1.60 0.29 12.32
CA ASN A 271 -1.32 1.70 12.59
C ASN A 271 -0.41 1.90 13.83
N ALA A 272 -0.23 0.84 14.63
CA ALA A 272 0.60 0.80 15.84
C ALA A 272 0.22 1.83 16.93
N GLY A 273 -0.98 2.42 16.87
CA GLY A 273 -1.45 3.43 17.80
C GLY A 273 -1.75 2.93 19.22
N LEU A 274 -2.06 1.65 19.39
CA LEU A 274 -2.35 1.04 20.70
C LEU A 274 -1.08 0.45 21.32
N THR A 275 -0.24 1.31 21.90
CA THR A 275 1.10 0.94 22.36
C THR A 275 1.15 -0.29 23.28
N ASP A 276 0.27 -0.39 24.27
CA ASP A 276 0.27 -1.53 25.20
C ASP A 276 -0.18 -2.83 24.55
N HIS A 277 -1.07 -2.75 23.56
CA HIS A 277 -1.50 -3.90 22.76
C HIS A 277 -0.36 -4.38 21.87
N ILE A 278 0.35 -3.46 21.20
CA ILE A 278 1.53 -3.79 20.40
C ILE A 278 2.61 -4.44 21.26
N LYS A 279 2.90 -3.91 22.45
CA LYS A 279 3.85 -4.53 23.39
C LYS A 279 3.47 -5.98 23.70
N GLY A 280 2.20 -6.23 24.03
CA GLY A 280 1.70 -7.57 24.29
C GLY A 280 1.91 -8.53 23.10
N ILE A 281 1.61 -8.07 21.88
CA ILE A 281 1.81 -8.85 20.64
C ILE A 281 3.30 -9.10 20.39
N VAL A 282 4.16 -8.09 20.55
CA VAL A 282 5.61 -8.21 20.43
C VAL A 282 6.16 -9.24 21.42
N ASP A 283 5.76 -9.15 22.69
CA ASP A 283 6.24 -10.04 23.75
C ASP A 283 5.69 -11.47 23.60
N ALA A 284 4.61 -11.66 22.83
CA ALA A 284 4.07 -12.98 22.49
C ALA A 284 4.87 -13.73 21.42
N GLY A 285 5.86 -13.09 20.78
CA GLY A 285 6.73 -13.72 19.78
C GLY A 285 6.52 -13.22 18.35
N LEU A 286 6.10 -11.97 18.16
CA LEU A 286 6.02 -11.34 16.85
C LEU A 286 7.38 -11.31 16.15
N ASP A 287 7.45 -11.66 14.87
CA ASP A 287 8.71 -11.63 14.13
C ASP A 287 8.87 -10.34 13.32
N LEU A 288 7.81 -9.92 12.64
CA LEU A 288 7.78 -8.78 11.73
C LEU A 288 6.67 -7.81 12.13
N MET A 289 6.89 -6.51 11.91
CA MET A 289 5.84 -5.51 12.09
C MET A 289 5.92 -4.49 10.97
N ARG A 290 4.77 -4.23 10.33
CA ARG A 290 4.62 -3.20 9.31
C ARG A 290 3.68 -2.11 9.81
N VAL A 291 4.22 -0.91 9.97
CA VAL A 291 3.49 0.26 10.46
C VAL A 291 2.96 1.07 9.28
N SER A 292 1.64 1.23 9.16
CA SER A 292 1.04 2.10 8.15
C SER A 292 1.27 3.56 8.52
N ILE A 293 1.85 4.33 7.60
CA ILE A 293 2.14 5.75 7.81
C ILE A 293 2.01 6.53 6.50
N ILE A 294 1.52 7.77 6.59
CA ILE A 294 1.39 8.69 5.46
C ILE A 294 2.29 9.91 5.61
N SER A 295 2.68 10.21 6.84
CA SER A 295 3.54 11.34 7.20
C SER A 295 4.05 11.13 8.63
N ALA A 296 5.24 11.63 8.90
CA ALA A 296 5.79 11.75 10.25
C ALA A 296 5.55 13.14 10.86
N ILE A 297 4.63 13.92 10.28
CA ILE A 297 4.17 15.22 10.77
C ILE A 297 2.73 15.05 11.30
N ASP A 298 2.47 15.50 12.52
CA ASP A 298 1.19 15.27 13.21
C ASP A 298 -0.01 15.81 12.42
N GLU A 299 0.08 17.02 11.86
CA GLU A 299 -1.02 17.65 11.12
C GLU A 299 -1.38 16.83 9.87
N HIS A 300 -0.38 16.33 9.15
CA HIS A 300 -0.56 15.55 7.93
C HIS A 300 -1.07 14.14 8.26
N TYR A 301 -0.49 13.50 9.28
CA TYR A 301 -0.93 12.20 9.79
C TYR A 301 -2.40 12.25 10.23
N ASN A 302 -2.75 13.25 11.04
CA ASN A 302 -4.09 13.39 11.62
C ASN A 302 -5.15 13.73 10.58
N ALA A 303 -4.81 14.53 9.57
CA ALA A 303 -5.71 14.87 8.48
C ALA A 303 -6.22 13.62 7.75
N TYR A 304 -5.31 12.68 7.45
CA TYR A 304 -5.64 11.44 6.74
C TYR A 304 -6.19 10.34 7.67
N TYR A 305 -5.45 9.92 8.70
CA TYR A 305 -5.79 8.76 9.53
C TYR A 305 -6.92 9.03 10.51
N ARG A 306 -7.12 10.29 10.91
CA ARG A 306 -8.13 10.72 11.90
C ARG A 306 -8.16 9.80 13.12
N PRO A 307 -7.05 9.73 13.87
CA PRO A 307 -6.88 8.75 14.93
C PRO A 307 -7.91 8.94 16.04
N ARG A 308 -8.39 7.83 16.61
CA ARG A 308 -9.31 7.81 17.74
C ARG A 308 -8.57 7.28 18.96
N ASN A 309 -8.26 8.16 19.90
CA ASN A 309 -7.56 7.86 21.15
C ASN A 309 -6.12 7.34 20.99
N TYR A 310 -5.40 7.79 19.95
CA TYR A 310 -3.96 7.61 19.82
C TYR A 310 -3.34 8.77 19.04
N THR A 311 -2.01 8.89 19.09
CA THR A 311 -1.22 9.95 18.43
C THR A 311 -0.06 9.36 17.64
N LEU A 312 0.60 10.16 16.80
CA LEU A 312 1.82 9.73 16.10
C LEU A 312 2.94 9.34 17.08
N GLU A 313 3.01 9.97 18.26
CA GLU A 313 3.94 9.57 19.31
C GLU A 313 3.68 8.15 19.84
N ASN A 314 2.42 7.72 19.91
CA ASN A 314 2.10 6.32 20.23
C ASN A 314 2.64 5.36 19.16
N VAL A 315 2.53 5.73 17.89
CA VAL A 315 3.05 4.96 16.75
C VAL A 315 4.57 4.83 16.85
N ALA A 316 5.28 5.94 17.10
CA ALA A 316 6.72 5.96 17.30
C ALA A 316 7.16 5.02 18.44
N ARG A 317 6.51 5.13 19.61
CA ARG A 317 6.81 4.29 20.78
C ARG A 317 6.58 2.80 20.54
N SER A 318 5.55 2.46 19.78
CA SER A 318 5.27 1.07 19.38
C SER A 318 6.35 0.52 18.45
N ALA A 319 6.76 1.31 17.44
CA ALA A 319 7.82 0.94 16.50
C ALA A 319 9.17 0.78 17.20
N GLU A 320 9.55 1.74 18.05
CA GLU A 320 10.77 1.71 18.86
C GLU A 320 10.78 0.49 19.80
N TYR A 321 9.66 0.20 20.47
CA TYR A 321 9.58 -0.97 21.34
C TYR A 321 9.79 -2.27 20.56
N ALA A 322 9.09 -2.44 19.43
CA ALA A 322 9.23 -3.64 18.61
C ALA A 322 10.68 -3.82 18.13
N ALA A 323 11.30 -2.75 17.60
CA ALA A 323 12.70 -2.78 17.18
C ALA A 323 13.65 -3.13 18.33
N SER A 324 13.44 -2.56 19.52
CA SER A 324 14.25 -2.85 20.73
C SER A 324 14.15 -4.32 21.19
N LYS A 325 13.08 -5.03 20.80
CA LYS A 325 12.87 -6.46 21.07
C LYS A 325 13.32 -7.36 19.93
N GLY A 326 13.95 -6.80 18.90
CA GLY A 326 14.47 -7.51 17.74
C GLY A 326 13.42 -7.90 16.71
N VAL A 327 12.21 -7.30 16.76
CA VAL A 327 11.22 -7.44 15.67
C VAL A 327 11.74 -6.69 14.44
N TYR A 328 11.66 -7.29 13.26
CA TYR A 328 12.01 -6.61 12.02
C TYR A 328 10.89 -5.64 11.63
N THR A 329 11.13 -4.35 11.83
CA THR A 329 10.14 -3.30 11.63
C THR A 329 10.25 -2.66 10.25
N SER A 330 9.10 -2.43 9.64
CA SER A 330 8.95 -1.74 8.37
C SER A 330 7.87 -0.68 8.46
N ILE A 331 7.91 0.30 7.55
CA ILE A 331 6.76 1.18 7.30
C ILE A 331 6.12 0.86 5.97
N ASN A 332 4.80 0.91 5.95
CA ASN A 332 3.99 0.96 4.74
C ASN A 332 3.72 2.44 4.45
N TYR A 333 4.64 3.08 3.73
CA TYR A 333 4.60 4.51 3.47
C TYR A 333 3.70 4.81 2.29
N LEU A 334 2.58 5.49 2.55
CA LEU A 334 1.63 5.92 1.53
C LEU A 334 2.19 7.16 0.78
N CYS A 335 2.81 6.91 -0.36
CA CYS A 335 3.52 7.88 -1.18
C CYS A 335 2.57 8.60 -2.16
N PHE A 336 2.71 9.93 -2.23
CA PHE A 336 1.96 10.79 -3.14
C PHE A 336 2.90 11.85 -3.75
N PRO A 337 2.99 11.95 -5.10
CA PRO A 337 3.78 12.98 -5.76
C PRO A 337 3.33 14.39 -5.39
N GLY A 338 4.23 15.20 -4.86
CA GLY A 338 4.03 16.58 -4.42
C GLY A 338 3.72 16.69 -2.94
N VAL A 339 3.84 15.59 -2.19
CA VAL A 339 3.72 15.53 -0.73
C VAL A 339 4.86 14.72 -0.13
N PHE A 340 5.09 13.49 -0.61
CA PHE A 340 6.18 12.63 -0.14
C PHE A 340 7.57 13.25 -0.34
N ASP A 341 7.72 14.02 -1.40
CA ASP A 341 8.94 14.62 -1.92
C ASP A 341 9.12 16.09 -1.50
N ARG A 342 8.42 16.51 -0.43
CA ARG A 342 8.63 17.81 0.22
C ARG A 342 9.77 17.71 1.22
N GLU A 343 10.59 18.74 1.29
CA GLU A 343 11.69 18.85 2.25
C GLU A 343 11.25 18.50 3.68
N GLU A 344 10.18 19.12 4.18
CA GLU A 344 9.72 18.92 5.55
C GLU A 344 9.23 17.48 5.83
N GLU A 345 8.60 16.83 4.84
CA GLU A 345 8.10 15.46 4.95
C GLU A 345 9.27 14.46 4.95
N MET A 346 10.26 14.72 4.10
CA MET A 346 11.46 13.91 4.02
C MET A 346 12.27 13.98 5.31
N GLU A 347 12.55 15.18 5.82
CA GLU A 347 13.26 15.38 7.08
C GLU A 347 12.54 14.70 8.25
N ALA A 348 11.23 14.90 8.37
CA ALA A 348 10.43 14.31 9.43
C ALA A 348 10.47 12.78 9.38
N MET A 349 10.30 12.19 8.19
CA MET A 349 10.30 10.74 8.04
C MET A 349 11.68 10.12 8.25
N ILE A 350 12.76 10.75 7.76
CA ILE A 350 14.13 10.30 8.01
C ILE A 350 14.41 10.27 9.52
N ASN A 351 14.02 11.32 10.23
CA ASN A 351 14.17 11.39 11.69
C ASN A 351 13.32 10.33 12.41
N PHE A 352 12.08 10.11 11.97
CA PHE A 352 11.20 9.07 12.51
C PHE A 352 11.81 7.66 12.33
N ILE A 353 12.33 7.35 11.15
CA ILE A 353 12.97 6.06 10.85
C ILE A 353 14.22 5.85 11.71
N ARG A 354 15.10 6.86 11.79
CA ARG A 354 16.31 6.82 12.64
C ARG A 354 15.96 6.59 14.11
N ARG A 355 14.96 7.31 14.63
CA ARG A 355 14.50 7.21 16.03
C ARG A 355 13.94 5.82 16.35
N THR A 356 13.11 5.28 15.47
CA THR A 356 12.34 4.06 15.75
C THR A 356 13.07 2.77 15.36
N GLY A 357 14.17 2.88 14.61
CA GLY A 357 14.98 1.73 14.20
C GLY A 357 14.36 0.91 13.06
N ILE A 358 13.43 1.49 12.30
CA ILE A 358 12.83 0.87 11.11
C ILE A 358 13.91 0.42 10.12
N LYS A 359 13.72 -0.76 9.53
CA LYS A 359 14.69 -1.40 8.61
C LYS A 359 14.22 -1.52 7.16
N LEU A 360 12.95 -1.24 6.89
CA LEU A 360 12.39 -1.33 5.55
C LEU A 360 11.32 -0.25 5.32
N ILE A 361 11.47 0.53 4.26
CA ILE A 361 10.42 1.39 3.71
C ILE A 361 9.72 0.61 2.60
N GLN A 362 8.45 0.27 2.81
CA GLN A 362 7.60 -0.28 1.76
C GLN A 362 6.81 0.86 1.12
N MET A 363 7.21 1.21 -0.09
CA MET A 363 6.58 2.25 -0.90
C MET A 363 5.20 1.78 -1.33
N ARG A 364 4.16 2.56 -1.06
CA ARG A 364 2.80 2.31 -1.54
C ARG A 364 2.30 3.54 -2.26
N ASN A 365 1.83 3.38 -3.48
CA ASN A 365 1.10 4.46 -4.13
C ASN A 365 -0.15 4.75 -3.31
N LEU A 366 -0.30 5.99 -2.85
CA LEU A 366 -1.53 6.42 -2.21
C LEU A 366 -2.65 6.41 -3.26
N ASN A 367 -3.60 5.53 -3.03
CA ASN A 367 -4.78 5.35 -3.86
C ASN A 367 -5.89 6.29 -3.38
N ILE A 368 -5.99 7.45 -4.02
CA ILE A 368 -6.92 8.51 -3.62
C ILE A 368 -7.13 9.47 -4.80
N ASP A 369 -8.28 10.12 -4.79
CA ASP A 369 -8.52 11.30 -5.61
C ASP A 369 -7.49 12.42 -5.31
N PRO A 370 -6.67 12.86 -6.29
CA PRO A 370 -5.61 13.84 -6.05
C PRO A 370 -6.10 15.16 -5.45
N GLU A 371 -7.22 15.69 -5.94
CA GLU A 371 -7.80 16.94 -5.48
C GLU A 371 -8.27 16.83 -4.02
N SER A 372 -8.95 15.73 -3.69
CA SER A 372 -9.41 15.46 -2.32
C SER A 372 -8.26 15.38 -1.31
N TYR A 373 -7.15 14.75 -1.70
CA TYR A 373 -5.97 14.64 -0.83
C TYR A 373 -5.26 15.98 -0.66
N LEU A 374 -5.00 16.71 -1.75
CA LEU A 374 -4.31 18.00 -1.71
C LEU A 374 -5.12 19.12 -1.04
N ALA A 375 -6.45 19.00 -1.01
CA ALA A 375 -7.32 19.89 -0.25
C ALA A 375 -7.30 19.60 1.26
N MET A 376 -6.93 18.39 1.66
CA MET A 376 -6.94 17.93 3.05
C MET A 376 -5.62 18.15 3.77
N ILE A 377 -4.51 17.97 3.05
CA ILE A 377 -3.16 18.06 3.62
C ILE A 377 -2.69 19.52 3.63
N PRO A 378 -1.97 19.97 4.67
CA PRO A 378 -1.35 21.29 4.68
C PRO A 378 -0.48 21.57 3.44
N LYS A 379 -0.36 22.85 3.09
CA LYS A 379 0.47 23.26 1.95
C LYS A 379 1.96 23.07 2.25
N ALA A 380 2.73 22.87 1.18
CA ALA A 380 4.18 22.70 1.27
C ALA A 380 4.83 23.90 1.96
N GLN A 381 5.81 23.64 2.81
CA GLN A 381 6.57 24.65 3.55
C GLN A 381 7.99 24.81 3.01
N GLY A 382 8.59 23.74 2.49
CA GLY A 382 9.92 23.74 1.88
C GLY A 382 9.91 23.43 0.39
N GLU A 383 11.09 23.07 -0.12
CA GLU A 383 11.29 22.68 -1.50
C GLU A 383 10.58 21.36 -1.85
N VAL A 384 10.17 21.21 -3.11
CA VAL A 384 9.59 19.98 -3.65
C VAL A 384 10.58 19.38 -4.64
N PHE A 385 11.20 18.27 -4.28
CA PHE A 385 12.32 17.69 -5.02
C PHE A 385 11.90 16.79 -6.19
N GLY A 386 10.65 16.31 -6.22
CA GLY A 386 10.24 15.24 -7.13
C GLY A 386 10.48 13.86 -6.51
N MET A 387 9.56 12.94 -6.79
CA MET A 387 9.57 11.58 -6.23
C MET A 387 10.88 10.82 -6.48
N LYS A 388 11.48 10.95 -7.67
CA LYS A 388 12.71 10.24 -8.01
C LYS A 388 13.87 10.67 -7.11
N GLN A 389 14.11 11.98 -7.03
CA GLN A 389 15.17 12.56 -6.20
C GLN A 389 14.91 12.30 -4.72
N ALA A 390 13.65 12.39 -4.26
CA ALA A 390 13.29 12.06 -2.89
C ALA A 390 13.67 10.62 -2.51
N ILE A 391 13.39 9.64 -3.38
CA ILE A 391 13.79 8.24 -3.15
C ILE A 391 15.32 8.12 -3.07
N GLU A 392 16.07 8.79 -3.95
CA GLU A 392 17.54 8.79 -3.92
C GLU A 392 18.09 9.38 -2.62
N ILE A 393 17.47 10.45 -2.11
CA ILE A 393 17.82 11.05 -0.82
C ILE A 393 17.55 10.07 0.32
N TYR A 394 16.40 9.38 0.36
CA TYR A 394 16.16 8.33 1.35
C TYR A 394 17.23 7.22 1.30
N GLN A 395 17.67 6.81 0.10
CA GLN A 395 18.73 5.81 -0.05
C GLN A 395 20.08 6.30 0.50
N GLN A 396 20.39 7.59 0.33
CA GLN A 396 21.64 8.20 0.82
C GLN A 396 21.60 8.42 2.34
N GLU A 397 20.49 8.92 2.87
CA GLU A 397 20.33 9.29 4.28
C GLU A 397 20.07 8.08 5.19
N LEU A 398 19.58 6.97 4.64
CA LEU A 398 19.24 5.75 5.38
C LEU A 398 19.89 4.50 4.74
N PRO A 399 21.24 4.40 4.69
CA PRO A 399 21.93 3.33 3.97
C PRO A 399 21.67 1.92 4.53
N ASP A 400 21.27 1.82 5.80
CA ASP A 400 20.93 0.55 6.48
C ASP A 400 19.45 0.19 6.38
N VAL A 401 18.66 0.93 5.60
CA VAL A 401 17.21 0.75 5.45
C VAL A 401 16.93 0.32 4.01
N VAL A 402 16.27 -0.82 3.85
CA VAL A 402 15.85 -1.31 2.55
C VAL A 402 14.69 -0.44 2.05
N ILE A 403 14.70 -0.06 0.77
CA ILE A 403 13.52 0.51 0.09
C ILE A 403 12.95 -0.60 -0.79
N GLY A 404 11.67 -0.92 -0.58
CA GLY A 404 10.97 -2.02 -1.21
C GLY A 404 9.50 -1.70 -1.44
N SER A 405 8.74 -2.73 -1.81
CA SER A 405 7.29 -2.74 -1.92
C SER A 405 6.66 -3.97 -1.31
N PHE A 406 7.39 -4.95 -0.77
CA PHE A 406 6.76 -6.13 -0.19
C PHE A 406 7.31 -6.43 1.19
N THR A 407 6.63 -7.34 1.91
CA THR A 407 7.18 -7.86 3.16
C THR A 407 8.34 -8.77 2.83
N HIS A 408 9.52 -8.46 3.38
CA HIS A 408 10.72 -9.24 3.18
C HIS A 408 10.99 -10.13 4.38
N ILE A 409 11.55 -11.31 4.12
CA ILE A 409 12.17 -12.11 5.18
C ILE A 409 13.38 -11.35 5.68
N PRO A 410 13.57 -11.18 7.01
CA PRO A 410 14.71 -10.47 7.53
C PRO A 410 16.02 -11.15 7.14
N PRO A 411 17.10 -10.38 6.86
CA PRO A 411 18.46 -10.90 6.78
C PRO A 411 18.79 -11.74 8.03
N ALA A 412 19.60 -12.79 7.88
CA ALA A 412 19.81 -13.78 8.92
C ALA A 412 20.29 -13.18 10.25
N GLU A 413 21.14 -12.15 10.16
CA GLU A 413 21.71 -11.38 11.26
C GLU A 413 20.70 -10.46 11.97
N LEU A 414 19.59 -10.09 11.31
CA LEU A 414 18.51 -9.27 11.86
C LEU A 414 17.30 -10.09 12.31
N ARG A 415 17.32 -11.42 12.13
CA ARG A 415 16.22 -12.29 12.57
C ARG A 415 16.14 -12.31 14.09
N ARG A 416 14.93 -12.07 14.60
CA ARG A 416 14.61 -12.27 16.01
C ARG A 416 14.93 -13.71 16.41
N ARG A 417 15.62 -13.88 17.53
CA ARG A 417 15.79 -15.21 18.13
C ARG A 417 14.45 -15.69 18.66
N LYS A 418 13.98 -16.83 18.15
CA LYS A 418 12.79 -17.50 18.64
C LYS A 418 13.19 -18.38 19.81
N ASN A 419 12.65 -18.08 20.99
CA ASN A 419 12.77 -18.96 22.13
C ASN A 419 11.66 -20.01 22.01
N MET A 420 12.02 -21.26 21.73
CA MET A 420 11.07 -22.35 21.96
C MET A 420 10.91 -22.48 23.48
N ALA A 421 9.66 -22.35 23.94
CA ALA A 421 9.30 -22.48 25.34
C ALA A 421 9.27 -23.95 25.76
#